data_AF-A0A814E273-F1
#
_entry.id   AF-A0A814E273-F1
#
_cell.length_a   1.000
_cell.length_b   1.000
_cell.length_c   1.000
_cell.angle_alpha   90.00
_cell.angle_beta   90.00
_cell.angle_gamma   90.00
#
_symmetry.space_group_name_H-M   'P 1'
#
loop_
_entity.id
_entity.type
_entity.pdbx_description
1 polymer ?
#
loop_
_entity_poly.entity_id
_entity_poly.type
_entity_poly.pdbx_seq_one_letter_code
_entity_poly.pdbx_strand_id
1 'polypeptide(L)'
;MAAGYETTSTALAYATYVLARHPDVLQKLQAEINQLPLDNDDEFEEDIKKYPDYDTIAQMPYMDICASEDTVVQGIKIEKGTLVHADVYSVHYDCELWGPEDPYVFFPERHKTKRHPMAYLPFGAGPRHCIDLESTKGIYFAYYIKL
;
A
#
# COMPACT_ATOMS: atom_id res chain seq x y z
N MET A 1 -16.58 -0.86 7.99
CA MET A 1 -15.72 -0.24 9.04
C MET A 1 -14.47 -1.05 9.40
N ALA A 2 -14.47 -2.40 9.36
CA ALA A 2 -13.29 -3.20 9.72
C ALA A 2 -12.07 -3.00 8.79
N ALA A 3 -12.28 -2.99 7.47
CA ALA A 3 -11.18 -2.96 6.50
C ALA A 3 -10.25 -1.73 6.64
N GLY A 4 -10.79 -0.50 6.68
CA GLY A 4 -9.98 0.70 6.81
C GLY A 4 -9.36 0.90 8.20
N TYR A 5 -10.07 0.53 9.27
CA TYR A 5 -9.58 0.71 10.64
C TYR A 5 -8.47 -0.29 11.00
N GLU A 6 -8.70 -1.58 10.78
CA GLU A 6 -7.75 -2.63 11.18
C GLU A 6 -6.47 -2.57 10.34
N THR A 7 -6.58 -2.35 9.03
CA THR A 7 -5.39 -2.27 8.15
C THR A 7 -4.55 -1.03 8.44
N THR A 8 -5.17 0.15 8.59
CA THR A 8 -4.46 1.40 8.88
C THR A 8 -3.81 1.37 10.25
N SER A 9 -4.53 0.94 11.30
CA SER A 9 -3.98 0.86 12.65
C SER A 9 -2.81 -0.12 12.74
N THR A 10 -2.94 -1.29 12.09
CA THR A 10 -1.85 -2.28 12.02
C THR A 10 -0.63 -1.70 11.32
N ALA A 11 -0.82 -1.05 10.18
CA ALA A 11 0.29 -0.50 9.41
C ALA A 11 0.97 0.68 10.11
N LEU A 12 0.23 1.57 10.78
CA LEU A 12 0.81 2.61 11.64
C LEU A 12 1.60 2.02 12.81
N ALA A 13 1.10 0.95 13.44
CA ALA A 13 1.80 0.26 14.52
C ALA A 13 3.13 -0.33 14.05
N TYR A 14 3.15 -1.00 12.89
CA TYR A 14 4.38 -1.51 12.28
C TYR A 14 5.34 -0.38 11.90
N ALA A 15 4.85 0.69 11.26
CA ALA A 15 5.70 1.80 10.85
C ALA A 15 6.35 2.48 12.06
N THR A 16 5.60 2.70 13.14
CA THR A 16 6.12 3.24 14.40
C THR A 16 7.14 2.31 15.04
N TYR A 17 6.87 1.00 15.07
CA TYR A 17 7.80 0.00 15.60
C TYR A 17 9.13 -0.01 14.84
N VAL A 18 9.07 0.00 13.50
CA VAL A 18 10.27 -0.02 12.64
C VAL A 18 11.09 1.26 12.82
N LEU A 19 10.46 2.43 12.89
CA LEU A 19 11.16 3.70 13.13
C LEU A 19 11.80 3.76 14.52
N ALA A 20 11.12 3.27 15.55
CA ALA A 20 11.68 3.20 16.90
C ALA A 20 12.94 2.31 16.97
N ARG A 21 13.08 1.36 16.05
CA ARG A 21 14.25 0.47 15.93
C ARG A 21 15.36 1.05 15.04
N HIS A 22 15.11 2.14 14.32
CA HIS A 22 16.05 2.80 13.41
C HIS A 22 16.12 4.33 13.67
N PRO A 23 16.77 4.75 14.76
CA PRO A 23 16.82 6.15 15.17
C PRO A 23 17.43 7.10 14.13
N ASP A 24 18.37 6.61 13.33
CA ASP A 24 19.00 7.33 12.22
C ASP A 24 17.98 7.68 11.12
N VAL A 25 17.12 6.74 10.76
CA VAL A 25 16.03 6.96 9.80
C VAL A 25 14.98 7.91 10.39
N LEU A 26 14.64 7.75 11.67
CA LEU A 26 13.69 8.64 12.36
C LEU A 26 14.20 10.09 12.40
N GLN A 27 15.48 10.31 12.74
CA GLN A 27 16.07 11.66 12.74
C GLN A 27 16.05 12.30 11.36
N LYS A 28 16.36 11.52 10.32
CA LYS A 28 16.27 11.99 8.93
C LYS A 28 14.84 12.40 8.57
N LEU A 29 13.86 11.55 8.90
CA LEU A 29 12.45 11.83 8.66
C LEU A 29 12.00 13.11 9.39
N GLN A 30 12.36 13.28 10.65
CA GLN A 30 12.05 14.50 11.41
C GLN A 30 12.69 15.75 10.79
N ALA A 31 13.93 15.65 10.31
CA ALA A 31 14.59 16.75 9.63
C ALA A 31 13.91 17.11 8.30
N GLU A 32 13.40 16.12 7.55
CA GLU A 32 12.63 16.33 6.32
C GLU A 32 11.28 17.01 6.63
N ILE A 33 10.58 16.57 7.68
CA ILE A 33 9.29 17.14 8.11
C ILE A 33 9.45 18.61 8.55
N ASN A 34 10.49 18.92 9.33
CA ASN A 34 10.76 20.28 9.81
C ASN A 34 11.09 21.29 8.68
N GLN A 35 11.39 20.80 7.47
CA GLN A 35 11.64 21.65 6.30
C GLN A 35 10.37 21.88 5.46
N LEU A 36 9.28 21.18 5.75
CA LEU A 36 8.01 21.39 5.05
C LEU A 36 7.36 22.69 5.55
N PRO A 37 6.79 23.52 4.65
CA PRO A 37 5.99 24.66 5.05
C PRO A 37 4.70 24.13 5.70
N LEU A 38 4.62 24.20 7.03
CA LEU A 38 3.47 23.74 7.82
C LEU A 38 2.30 24.74 7.85
N ASP A 39 2.42 25.87 7.15
CA ASP A 39 1.47 26.99 7.24
C ASP A 39 0.20 26.84 6.36
N ASN A 40 -0.01 25.68 5.73
CA ASN A 40 -1.25 25.40 5.01
C ASN A 40 -2.14 24.46 5.84
N ASP A 41 -2.88 25.04 6.79
CA ASP A 41 -3.95 24.35 7.53
C ASP A 41 -5.18 24.04 6.65
N ASP A 42 -5.26 24.62 5.46
CA ASP A 42 -6.41 24.51 4.56
C ASP A 42 -5.99 23.92 3.21
N GLU A 43 -6.14 22.60 3.02
CA GLU A 43 -6.44 21.92 1.74
C GLU A 43 -6.49 20.39 1.92
N PHE A 44 -7.36 19.89 2.80
CA PHE A 44 -7.71 18.45 2.83
C PHE A 44 -9.19 18.18 2.51
N GLU A 45 -9.97 19.22 2.17
CA GLU A 45 -11.41 19.08 1.91
C GLU A 45 -11.79 18.87 0.44
N GLU A 46 -10.95 19.27 -0.54
CA GLU A 46 -11.39 19.27 -1.94
C GLU A 46 -11.46 17.88 -2.60
N ASP A 47 -10.74 16.87 -2.10
CA ASP A 47 -10.71 15.54 -2.72
C ASP A 47 -11.76 14.57 -2.19
N ILE A 48 -12.48 14.88 -1.11
CA ILE A 48 -13.47 13.95 -0.51
C ILE A 48 -14.63 13.63 -1.47
N LYS A 49 -14.95 14.55 -2.40
CA LYS A 49 -16.03 14.36 -3.39
C LYS A 49 -15.69 13.37 -4.52
N LYS A 50 -14.44 12.91 -4.64
CA LYS A 50 -14.04 11.91 -5.66
C LYS A 50 -14.23 10.46 -5.21
N TYR A 51 -14.51 10.23 -3.93
CA TYR A 51 -14.65 8.89 -3.40
C TYR A 51 -16.10 8.40 -3.48
N PRO A 52 -16.32 7.11 -3.83
CA PRO A 52 -17.65 6.52 -3.72
C PRO A 52 -18.12 6.60 -2.27
N ASP A 53 -19.38 7.00 -2.09
CA ASP A 53 -19.98 7.01 -0.76
C ASP A 53 -20.02 5.59 -0.16
N TYR A 54 -20.16 5.53 1.16
CA TYR A 54 -20.13 4.27 1.88
C TYR A 54 -21.23 3.29 1.43
N ASP A 55 -22.40 3.80 1.06
CA ASP A 55 -23.52 2.97 0.61
C ASP A 55 -23.20 2.31 -0.73
N THR A 56 -22.49 3.02 -1.61
CA THR A 56 -21.97 2.49 -2.87
C THR A 56 -20.98 1.35 -2.61
N ILE A 57 -20.04 1.53 -1.69
CA ILE A 57 -19.04 0.50 -1.34
C ILE A 57 -19.73 -0.73 -0.71
N ALA A 58 -20.69 -0.52 0.19
CA ALA A 58 -21.40 -1.60 0.86
C ALA A 58 -22.28 -2.45 -0.08
N GLN A 59 -22.70 -1.87 -1.21
CA GLN A 59 -23.47 -2.55 -2.25
C GLN A 59 -22.59 -3.21 -3.32
N MET A 60 -21.26 -3.04 -3.27
CA MET A 60 -20.37 -3.70 -4.20
C MET A 60 -20.46 -5.23 -4.00
N PRO A 61 -20.65 -6.00 -5.09
CA PRO A 61 -20.71 -7.45 -4.98
C PRO A 61 -19.38 -7.97 -4.42
N TYR A 62 -19.46 -8.89 -3.46
CA TYR A 62 -18.29 -9.63 -2.99
C TYR A 62 -17.66 -10.34 -4.19
N MET A 63 -16.46 -9.93 -4.57
CA MET A 63 -15.78 -10.51 -5.71
C MET A 63 -14.93 -11.67 -5.24
N ASP A 64 -15.31 -12.88 -5.66
CA ASP A 64 -14.51 -14.07 -5.44
C ASP A 64 -13.14 -13.94 -6.12
N ILE A 65 -12.10 -14.44 -5.45
CA ILE A 65 -10.72 -14.47 -5.96
C ILE A 65 -10.56 -15.64 -6.95
N CYS A 66 -11.55 -15.87 -7.82
CA CYS A 66 -11.56 -16.94 -8.80
C CYS A 66 -11.54 -16.41 -10.24
N ALA A 67 -11.15 -17.27 -11.18
CA ALA A 67 -11.25 -17.02 -12.60
C ALA A 67 -12.73 -16.97 -13.01
N SER A 68 -13.18 -15.86 -13.62
CA SER A 68 -14.56 -15.66 -14.08
C SER A 68 -14.91 -16.49 -15.32
N GLU A 69 -13.90 -16.89 -16.08
CA GLU A 69 -13.98 -17.66 -17.32
C GLU A 69 -12.73 -18.54 -17.48
N ASP A 70 -12.80 -19.50 -18.39
CA ASP A 70 -11.65 -20.29 -18.80
C ASP A 70 -10.61 -19.36 -19.46
N THR A 71 -9.37 -19.41 -19.00
CA THR A 71 -8.30 -18.54 -19.51
C THR A 71 -6.96 -19.27 -19.58
N VAL A 72 -5.97 -18.62 -20.19
CA VAL A 72 -4.60 -19.12 -20.27
C VAL A 72 -3.64 -18.02 -19.82
N VAL A 73 -2.88 -18.28 -18.76
CA VAL A 73 -1.88 -17.36 -18.21
C VAL A 73 -0.51 -18.00 -18.37
N GLN A 74 0.39 -17.37 -19.13
CA GLN A 74 1.73 -17.90 -19.42
C GLN A 74 1.74 -19.36 -19.92
N GLY A 75 0.74 -19.73 -20.72
CA GLY A 75 0.58 -21.10 -21.25
C GLY A 75 -0.09 -22.10 -20.29
N ILE A 76 -0.40 -21.69 -19.05
CA ILE A 76 -1.12 -22.51 -18.07
C ILE A 76 -2.62 -22.26 -18.26
N LYS A 77 -3.37 -23.33 -18.55
CA LYS A 77 -4.83 -23.28 -18.62
C LYS A 77 -5.42 -23.18 -17.21
N ILE A 78 -6.30 -22.21 -16.99
CA ILE A 78 -7.02 -21.98 -15.75
C ILE A 78 -8.51 -22.08 -16.07
N GLU A 79 -9.21 -22.99 -15.40
CA GLU A 79 -10.64 -23.19 -15.61
C GLU A 79 -11.46 -22.19 -14.79
N LYS A 80 -12.64 -21.85 -15.30
CA LYS A 80 -13.61 -21.02 -14.59
C LYS A 80 -13.87 -21.56 -13.18
N GLY A 81 -13.87 -20.66 -12.19
CA GLY A 81 -14.06 -20.99 -10.78
C GLY A 81 -12.78 -21.40 -10.04
N THR A 82 -11.64 -21.56 -10.74
CA THR A 82 -10.35 -21.79 -10.08
C THR A 82 -9.95 -20.58 -9.25
N LEU A 83 -9.58 -20.78 -7.98
CA LEU A 83 -9.03 -19.73 -7.12
C LEU A 83 -7.62 -19.34 -7.60
N VAL A 84 -7.39 -18.04 -7.77
CA VAL A 84 -6.11 -17.50 -8.26
C VAL A 84 -5.60 -16.46 -7.27
N HIS A 85 -4.54 -16.80 -6.55
CA HIS A 85 -3.89 -15.88 -5.62
C HIS A 85 -2.59 -15.35 -6.22
N ALA A 86 -2.40 -14.04 -6.15
CA ALA A 86 -1.09 -13.44 -6.39
C ALA A 86 -0.22 -13.64 -5.15
N ASP A 87 0.95 -14.25 -5.31
CA ASP A 87 1.93 -14.38 -4.24
C ASP A 87 2.72 -13.07 -4.08
N VAL A 88 2.04 -12.08 -3.51
CA VAL A 88 2.60 -10.74 -3.26
C VAL A 88 3.79 -10.82 -2.31
N TYR A 89 3.78 -11.76 -1.36
CA TYR A 89 4.86 -11.94 -0.41
C TYR A 89 6.15 -12.34 -1.12
N SER A 90 6.14 -13.39 -1.93
CA SER A 90 7.35 -13.80 -2.67
C SER A 90 7.86 -12.68 -3.59
N VAL A 91 6.97 -11.93 -4.24
CA VAL A 91 7.37 -10.78 -5.07
C VAL A 91 8.02 -9.66 -4.26
N HIS A 92 7.53 -9.37 -3.05
CA HIS A 92 8.08 -8.30 -2.18
C HIS A 92 9.40 -8.70 -1.49
N TYR A 93 9.66 -10.00 -1.37
CA TYR A 93 10.87 -10.54 -0.76
C TYR A 93 11.83 -11.21 -1.77
N ASP A 94 11.60 -11.00 -3.06
CA ASP A 94 12.48 -11.49 -4.13
C ASP A 94 13.79 -10.68 -4.16
N CYS A 95 14.93 -11.34 -3.97
CA CYS A 95 16.25 -10.69 -3.94
C CYS A 95 16.69 -10.12 -5.29
N GLU A 96 16.24 -10.66 -6.42
CA GLU A 96 16.57 -10.14 -7.74
C GLU A 96 15.80 -8.85 -8.02
N LEU A 97 14.54 -8.78 -7.59
CA LEU A 97 13.72 -7.59 -7.69
C LEU A 97 14.13 -6.53 -6.68
N TRP A 98 14.41 -6.91 -5.43
CA TRP A 98 14.58 -5.97 -4.31
C TRP A 98 16.00 -5.77 -3.83
N GLY A 99 16.99 -6.49 -4.38
CA GLY A 99 18.40 -6.29 -4.09
C GLY A 99 18.92 -4.88 -4.43
N PRO A 100 20.19 -4.56 -4.08
CA PRO A 100 21.23 -5.51 -3.63
C PRO A 100 21.16 -5.89 -2.15
N GLU A 101 20.46 -5.11 -1.33
CA GLU A 101 20.25 -5.41 0.09
C GLU A 101 19.19 -6.49 0.28
N ASP A 102 19.38 -7.34 1.29
CA ASP A 102 18.43 -8.36 1.70
C ASP A 102 17.01 -7.75 1.84
N PRO A 103 15.98 -8.29 1.16
CA PRO A 103 14.60 -7.78 1.25
C PRO A 103 14.00 -7.82 2.66
N TYR A 104 14.53 -8.66 3.56
CA TYR A 104 14.13 -8.71 4.96
C TYR A 104 14.71 -7.58 5.81
N VAL A 105 15.69 -6.84 5.29
CA VAL A 105 16.26 -5.68 5.96
C VAL A 105 15.48 -4.41 5.61
N PHE A 106 15.03 -3.70 6.64
CA PHE A 106 14.43 -2.39 6.46
C PHE A 106 15.45 -1.40 5.89
N PHE A 107 15.25 -1.05 4.63
CA PHE A 107 16.15 -0.16 3.88
C PHE A 107 15.30 0.77 3.01
N PRO A 108 14.84 1.92 3.55
CA PRO A 108 13.91 2.83 2.87
C PRO A 108 14.40 3.32 1.51
N GLU A 109 15.72 3.51 1.39
CA GLU A 109 16.37 3.99 0.17
C GLU A 109 16.14 3.05 -1.03
N ARG A 110 15.78 1.77 -0.81
CA ARG A 110 15.42 0.85 -1.90
C ARG A 110 14.30 1.40 -2.77
N HIS A 111 13.36 2.15 -2.22
CA HIS A 111 12.23 2.71 -2.97
C HIS A 111 12.62 3.81 -3.97
N LYS A 112 13.86 4.31 -3.95
CA LYS A 112 14.38 5.25 -4.96
C LYS A 112 14.76 4.56 -6.27
N THR A 113 14.97 3.24 -6.24
CA THR A 113 15.33 2.47 -7.43
C THR A 113 14.07 2.16 -8.25
N LYS A 114 14.10 2.53 -9.54
CA LYS A 114 13.00 2.24 -10.48
C LYS A 114 12.93 0.73 -10.73
N ARG A 115 11.74 0.16 -10.61
CA ARG A 115 11.46 -1.28 -10.81
C ARG A 115 10.26 -1.48 -11.72
N HIS A 116 10.02 -2.74 -12.08
CA HIS A 116 8.79 -3.12 -12.76
C HIS A 116 7.57 -2.72 -11.91
N PRO A 117 6.49 -2.17 -12.49
CA PRO A 117 5.32 -1.71 -11.72
C PRO A 117 4.68 -2.79 -10.84
N MET A 118 4.74 -4.06 -11.27
CA MET A 118 4.21 -5.21 -10.51
C MET A 118 5.15 -5.72 -9.40
N ALA A 119 6.34 -5.12 -9.22
CA ALA A 119 7.24 -5.50 -8.13
C ALA A 119 6.77 -4.99 -6.75
N TYR A 120 5.95 -3.93 -6.72
CA TYR A 120 5.42 -3.35 -5.49
C TYR A 120 3.90 -3.22 -5.57
N LEU A 121 3.21 -4.08 -4.82
CA LEU A 121 1.75 -4.27 -4.85
C LEU A 121 1.12 -4.20 -3.46
N PRO A 122 1.46 -3.20 -2.61
CA PRO A 122 0.92 -3.09 -1.25
C PRO A 122 -0.61 -2.93 -1.22
N PHE A 123 -1.20 -2.46 -2.32
CA PHE A 123 -2.63 -2.21 -2.48
C PHE A 123 -3.24 -3.01 -3.65
N GLY A 124 -2.53 -4.03 -4.14
CA GLY A 124 -2.93 -4.77 -5.34
C GLY A 124 -2.82 -3.96 -6.64
N ALA A 125 -3.36 -4.51 -7.73
CA ALA A 125 -3.38 -3.90 -9.06
C ALA A 125 -4.60 -4.35 -9.87
N GLY A 126 -4.87 -3.63 -10.97
CA GLY A 126 -5.98 -3.94 -11.87
C GLY A 126 -7.35 -3.58 -11.29
N PRO A 127 -8.45 -4.14 -11.82
CA PRO A 127 -9.82 -3.73 -11.48
C PRO A 127 -10.22 -4.05 -10.03
N ARG A 128 -9.36 -4.73 -9.27
CA ARG A 128 -9.57 -5.09 -7.86
C ARG A 128 -8.50 -4.49 -6.93
N HIS A 129 -7.84 -3.40 -7.34
CA HIS A 129 -6.93 -2.69 -6.44
C HIS A 129 -7.71 -2.07 -5.27
N CYS A 130 -7.03 -1.85 -4.15
CA CYS A 130 -7.62 -1.22 -2.97
C CYS A 130 -8.21 0.14 -3.33
N ILE A 131 -9.46 0.39 -2.94
CA ILE A 131 -10.16 1.64 -3.17
C ILE A 131 -9.68 2.77 -2.24
N ASP A 132 -9.15 2.43 -1.06
CA ASP A 132 -8.69 3.38 -0.04
C ASP A 132 -7.23 3.86 -0.23
N LEU A 133 -6.66 3.65 -1.43
CA LEU A 133 -5.26 3.97 -1.74
C LEU A 133 -4.90 5.44 -1.46
N GLU A 134 -5.79 6.37 -1.80
CA GLU A 134 -5.54 7.82 -1.67
C GLU A 134 -5.82 8.31 -0.24
N SER A 135 -6.91 7.85 0.38
CA SER A 135 -7.24 8.10 1.79
C SER A 135 -6.11 7.66 2.73
N THR A 136 -5.49 6.53 2.43
CA THR A 136 -4.40 5.95 3.22
C THR A 136 -3.10 6.77 3.11
N LYS A 137 -2.80 7.34 1.94
CA LYS A 137 -1.62 8.22 1.75
C LYS A 137 -1.71 9.49 2.60
N GLY A 138 -2.90 10.09 2.71
CA GLY A 138 -3.13 11.28 3.53
C GLY A 138 -2.96 11.05 5.03
N ILE A 139 -3.44 9.90 5.54
CA ILE A 139 -3.34 9.54 6.96
C ILE A 139 -1.88 9.35 7.41
N TYR A 140 -1.05 8.69 6.60
CA TYR A 140 0.38 8.53 6.92
C TYR A 140 1.09 9.89 6.99
N PHE A 141 0.80 10.80 6.07
CA PHE A 141 1.44 12.11 6.05
C PHE A 141 1.06 12.96 7.28
N ALA A 142 -0.22 12.97 7.66
CA ALA A 142 -0.70 13.75 8.80
C ALA A 142 -0.24 13.23 10.17
N TYR A 143 -0.08 11.92 10.34
CA TYR A 143 0.35 11.34 11.63
C TYR A 143 1.84 11.59 11.89
N TYR A 144 2.68 11.58 10.84
CA TYR A 144 4.11 11.86 10.97
C TYR A 144 4.43 13.34 11.19
N ILE A 145 3.61 14.26 10.67
CA ILE A 145 3.80 15.71 10.86
C ILE A 145 3.53 16.17 12.31
N LYS A 146 2.76 15.41 13.10
CA LYS A 146 2.35 15.81 14.47
C LYS A 146 3.14 15.13 15.61
N LEU A 147 4.16 14.32 15.30
CA LEU A 147 5.09 13.73 16.28
C LEU A 147 6.40 14.52 16.35
#